data_AF-A0A6A7W830-F1
#
_entry.id   AF-A0A6A7W830-F1
#
_cell.length_a   1.000
_cell.length_b   1.000
_cell.length_c   1.000
_cell.angle_alpha   90.00
_cell.angle_beta   90.00
_cell.angle_gamma   90.00
#
_symmetry.space_group_name_H-M   'P 1'
#
loop_
_entity.id
_entity.type
_entity.pdbx_description
1 polymer ?
#
loop_
_entity_poly.entity_id
_entity_poly.type
_entity_poly.pdbx_seq_one_letter_code
_entity_poly.pdbx_strand_id
1 'polypeptide(L)'
;MANDSSMLNIDMVEQFGKNIANVSAQTLEIFSRLGQQLQTVNSVWNDDNYDNFQDNFEHNIMKKIQEVSAEMELFSDYIKKQCEIQRMYKANKYR
;
A
#
# COMPACT_ATOMS: atom_id res chain seq x y z
N MET A 1 34.17 -6.73 -7.45
CA MET A 1 33.03 -7.59 -7.84
C MET A 1 32.23 -6.83 -8.88
N ALA A 2 32.44 -7.11 -10.16
CA ALA A 2 31.58 -6.59 -11.23
C ALA A 2 30.20 -7.26 -11.07
N ASN A 3 29.17 -6.50 -10.69
CA ASN A 3 28.22 -5.87 -11.61
C ASN A 3 27.48 -6.88 -12.49
N ASP A 4 26.66 -7.71 -11.87
CA ASP A 4 25.43 -8.21 -12.50
C ASP A 4 24.23 -7.68 -11.73
N SER A 5 23.97 -6.39 -11.94
CA SER A 5 22.64 -5.83 -11.75
C SER A 5 21.67 -6.57 -12.68
N SER A 6 21.10 -7.66 -12.18
CA SER A 6 20.27 -8.61 -12.92
C SER A 6 18.86 -8.11 -13.25
N MET A 7 18.56 -6.82 -13.01
CA MET A 7 17.27 -6.24 -13.35
C MET A 7 17.19 -6.00 -14.87
N LEU A 8 16.72 -7.04 -15.58
CA LEU A 8 16.61 -7.07 -17.03
C LEU A 8 15.66 -5.99 -17.56
N ASN A 9 14.50 -5.82 -16.91
CA ASN A 9 13.49 -4.83 -17.27
C ASN A 9 13.14 -3.92 -16.08
N ILE A 10 13.86 -2.80 -15.97
CA ILE A 10 13.70 -1.84 -14.87
C ILE A 10 12.30 -1.20 -14.89
N ASP A 11 11.78 -0.90 -16.08
CA ASP A 11 10.49 -0.20 -16.20
C ASP A 11 9.32 -1.09 -15.78
N MET A 12 9.38 -2.39 -16.07
CA MET A 12 8.39 -3.36 -15.57
C MET A 12 8.40 -3.43 -14.04
N VAL A 13 9.57 -3.45 -13.42
CA VAL A 13 9.71 -3.51 -11.95
C VAL A 13 9.25 -2.19 -11.32
N GLU A 14 9.59 -1.06 -11.91
CA GLU A 14 9.11 0.25 -11.45
C GLU A 14 7.58 0.35 -11.56
N GLN A 15 6.99 -0.16 -12.65
CA GLN A 15 5.53 -0.20 -12.80
C GLN A 15 4.88 -1.09 -11.73
N PHE A 16 5.48 -2.21 -11.38
CA PHE A 16 4.99 -3.05 -10.29
C PHE A 16 5.00 -2.31 -8.94
N GLY A 17 6.09 -1.59 -8.62
CA GLY A 17 6.15 -0.73 -7.42
C GLY A 17 5.04 0.33 -7.40
N LYS A 18 4.84 1.04 -8.52
CA LYS A 18 3.73 2.01 -8.67
C LYS A 18 2.36 1.38 -8.45
N ASN A 19 2.15 0.17 -8.97
CA ASN A 19 0.88 -0.54 -8.77
C ASN A 19 0.63 -0.87 -7.29
N ILE A 20 1.67 -1.28 -6.55
CA ILE A 20 1.56 -1.55 -5.10
C ILE A 20 1.15 -0.28 -4.35
N ALA A 21 1.82 0.85 -4.60
CA ALA A 21 1.47 2.12 -3.97
C ALA A 21 0.01 2.54 -4.27
N ASN A 22 -0.42 2.38 -5.52
CA ASN A 22 -1.79 2.70 -5.92
C ASN A 22 -2.82 1.82 -5.20
N VAL A 23 -2.59 0.50 -5.11
CA VAL A 23 -3.50 -0.41 -4.41
C VAL A 23 -3.55 -0.09 -2.91
N SER A 24 -2.40 0.22 -2.30
CA SER A 24 -2.33 0.63 -0.89
C SER A 24 -3.20 1.89 -0.64
N ALA A 25 -2.99 2.93 -1.44
CA ALA A 25 -3.74 4.19 -1.32
C ALA A 25 -5.26 3.98 -1.54
N GLN A 26 -5.63 3.22 -2.57
CA GLN A 26 -7.04 2.92 -2.86
C GLN A 26 -7.71 2.11 -1.74
N THR A 27 -6.98 1.16 -1.16
CA THR A 27 -7.50 0.35 -0.05
C THR A 27 -7.79 1.23 1.16
N LEU A 28 -6.86 2.09 1.56
CA LEU A 28 -7.06 3.05 2.65
C LEU A 28 -8.27 3.95 2.41
N GLU A 29 -8.39 4.49 1.19
CA GLU A 29 -9.49 5.37 0.82
C GLU A 29 -10.85 4.66 0.90
N ILE A 30 -10.95 3.44 0.36
CA ILE A 30 -12.18 2.64 0.39
C ILE A 30 -12.59 2.36 1.83
N PHE A 31 -11.67 1.87 2.67
CA PHE A 31 -11.98 1.54 4.05
C PHE A 31 -12.29 2.77 4.90
N SER A 32 -11.63 3.91 4.65
CA SER A 32 -11.98 5.18 5.29
C SER A 32 -13.41 5.62 4.95
N ARG A 33 -13.83 5.50 3.68
CA ARG A 33 -15.20 5.81 3.25
C ARG A 33 -16.22 4.85 3.89
N LEU A 34 -15.90 3.57 4.01
CA LEU A 34 -16.75 2.60 4.73
C LEU A 34 -16.91 2.98 6.20
N GLY A 35 -15.84 3.42 6.88
CA GLY A 35 -15.91 3.94 8.24
C GLY A 35 -16.83 5.17 8.37
N GLN A 36 -16.78 6.09 7.40
CA GLN A 36 -17.70 7.24 7.37
C GLN A 36 -19.16 6.82 7.15
N GLN A 37 -19.40 5.82 6.29
CA GLN A 37 -20.74 5.27 6.08
C GLN A 37 -21.28 4.58 7.33
N LEU A 38 -20.42 3.90 8.09
CA LEU A 38 -20.77 3.25 9.35
C LEU A 38 -21.41 4.24 10.33
N GLN A 39 -20.83 5.44 10.47
CA GLN A 39 -21.38 6.51 11.32
C GLN A 39 -22.80 6.93 10.92
N THR A 40 -23.16 6.79 9.63
CA THR A 40 -24.52 7.03 9.15
C THR A 40 -25.44 5.85 9.44
N VAL A 41 -24.94 4.61 9.33
CA VAL A 41 -25.70 3.38 9.63
C VAL A 41 -26.14 3.31 11.09
N ASN A 42 -25.37 3.88 12.02
CA ASN A 42 -25.76 4.00 13.43
C ASN A 42 -27.14 4.68 13.63
N SER A 43 -27.58 5.53 12.70
CA SER A 43 -28.91 6.15 12.79
C SER A 43 -30.08 5.20 12.55
N VAL A 44 -29.82 4.03 11.95
CA VAL A 44 -30.85 3.03 11.56
C VAL A 44 -30.63 1.66 12.20
N TRP A 45 -29.42 1.34 12.66
CA TRP A 45 -29.08 0.11 13.36
C TRP A 45 -28.13 0.44 14.51
N ASN A 46 -28.61 0.27 15.75
CA ASN A 46 -27.95 0.74 16.98
C ASN A 46 -28.21 -0.18 18.19
N ASP A 47 -28.17 -1.49 17.96
CA ASP A 47 -28.26 -2.50 19.03
C ASP A 47 -26.85 -2.95 19.49
N ASP A 48 -26.81 -3.80 20.52
CA ASP A 48 -25.54 -4.34 21.03
C ASP A 48 -24.72 -5.08 19.96
N ASN A 49 -25.37 -5.66 18.94
CA ASN A 49 -24.67 -6.32 17.84
C ASN A 49 -23.98 -5.29 16.94
N TYR A 50 -24.65 -4.17 16.66
CA TYR A 50 -24.08 -3.06 15.93
C TYR A 50 -22.86 -2.47 16.66
N ASP A 51 -22.95 -2.25 17.97
CA ASP A 51 -21.83 -1.73 18.75
C ASP A 51 -20.59 -2.63 18.66
N ASN A 52 -20.78 -3.94 18.79
CA ASN A 52 -19.70 -4.93 18.61
C ASN A 52 -19.13 -4.93 17.19
N PHE A 53 -19.98 -4.78 16.18
CA PHE A 53 -19.56 -4.70 14.78
C PHE A 53 -18.76 -3.42 14.52
N GLN A 54 -19.24 -2.28 15.01
CA GLN A 54 -18.57 -0.99 14.88
C GLN A 54 -17.18 -1.02 15.53
N ASP A 55 -17.09 -1.48 16.78
CA ASP A 55 -15.83 -1.58 17.51
C ASP A 55 -14.82 -2.46 16.75
N ASN A 56 -15.26 -3.63 16.27
CA ASN A 56 -14.41 -4.51 15.47
C ASN A 56 -14.00 -3.89 14.12
N PHE A 57 -14.88 -3.12 13.47
CA PHE A 57 -14.53 -2.43 12.23
C PHE A 57 -13.47 -1.35 12.48
N GLU A 58 -13.69 -0.48 13.47
CA GLU A 58 -12.85 0.69 13.76
C GLU A 58 -11.51 0.32 14.40
N HIS A 59 -11.48 -0.68 15.28
CA HIS A 59 -10.27 -0.98 16.06
C HIS A 59 -9.49 -2.21 15.57
N ASN A 60 -10.11 -3.13 14.83
CA ASN A 60 -9.44 -4.33 14.32
C ASN A 60 -9.23 -4.26 12.80
N ILE A 61 -10.31 -4.07 12.03
CA ILE A 61 -10.22 -4.07 10.56
C ILE A 61 -9.43 -2.85 10.08
N MET A 62 -9.83 -1.63 10.48
CA MET A 62 -9.14 -0.40 10.06
C MET A 62 -7.68 -0.38 10.46
N LYS A 63 -7.35 -0.84 11.67
CA LYS A 63 -5.97 -0.94 12.14
C LYS A 63 -5.13 -1.85 11.24
N LYS A 64 -5.61 -3.05 10.91
CA LYS A 64 -4.91 -3.98 10.02
C LYS A 64 -4.74 -3.41 8.61
N ILE A 65 -5.76 -2.71 8.09
CA ILE A 65 -5.67 -2.06 6.78
C ILE A 65 -4.58 -0.98 6.80
N GLN A 66 -4.49 -0.18 7.87
CA GLN A 66 -3.44 0.83 8.03
C GLN A 66 -2.04 0.20 8.09
N GLU A 67 -1.87 -0.87 8.88
CA GLU A 67 -0.60 -1.58 9.03
C GLU A 67 -0.14 -2.18 7.68
N VAL A 68 -1.02 -2.92 7.00
CA VAL A 68 -0.70 -3.52 5.69
C VAL A 68 -0.41 -2.45 4.64
N SER A 69 -1.17 -1.35 4.64
CA SER A 69 -0.97 -0.27 3.68
C SER A 69 0.38 0.43 3.87
N ALA A 70 0.81 0.61 5.12
CA ALA A 70 2.14 1.15 5.44
C ALA A 70 3.25 0.19 4.99
N GLU A 71 3.10 -1.12 5.19
CA GLU A 71 4.05 -2.12 4.69
C GLU A 71 4.15 -2.12 3.15
N MET A 72 3.01 -2.00 2.47
CA MET A 72 2.97 -1.89 1.00
C MET A 72 3.67 -0.63 0.50
N GLU A 73 3.52 0.51 1.18
CA GLU A 73 4.21 1.75 0.84
C GLU A 73 5.73 1.60 0.99
N LEU A 74 6.19 1.04 2.11
CA LEU A 74 7.61 0.74 2.32
C LEU A 74 8.18 -0.18 1.22
N PHE A 75 7.40 -1.17 0.79
CA PHE A 75 7.81 -2.09 -0.27
C PHE A 75 7.89 -1.39 -1.65
N SER A 76 6.91 -0.54 -1.98
CA SER A 76 6.95 0.29 -3.18
C SER A 76 8.17 1.22 -3.20
N ASP A 77 8.47 1.87 -2.07
CA ASP A 77 9.64 2.75 -1.94
C ASP A 77 10.96 2.01 -2.07
N TYR A 78 11.04 0.79 -1.51
CA TYR A 78 12.19 -0.08 -1.71
C TYR A 78 12.40 -0.41 -3.19
N ILE A 79 11.33 -0.79 -3.90
CA ILE A 79 11.39 -1.09 -5.34
C ILE A 79 11.87 0.13 -6.13
N LYS A 80 11.34 1.32 -5.83
CA LYS A 80 11.75 2.58 -6.47
C LYS A 80 13.25 2.83 -6.29
N LYS A 81 13.76 2.72 -5.06
CA LYS A 81 15.19 2.89 -4.76
C LYS A 81 16.05 1.87 -5.51
N GLN A 82 15.62 0.61 -5.60
CA GLN A 82 16.33 -0.39 -6.39
C GLN A 82 16.38 0.00 -7.88
N CYS A 83 15.26 0.43 -8.46
CA CYS A 83 15.23 0.88 -9.86
C CYS A 83 16.17 2.06 -10.12
N GLU A 84 16.23 3.05 -9.22
CA GLU A 84 17.13 4.19 -9.30
C GLU A 84 18.60 3.76 -9.27
N ILE A 85 18.97 2.89 -8.33
CA ILE A 85 20.32 2.32 -8.21
C ILE A 85 20.71 1.59 -9.51
N GLN A 86 19.81 0.77 -10.07
CA GLN A 86 20.11 0.04 -11.31
C GLN A 86 20.26 0.94 -12.53
N ARG A 87 19.48 2.02 -12.62
CA ARG A 87 19.65 3.04 -13.68
C ARG A 87 21.03 3.71 -13.57
N MET A 88 21.46 4.07 -12.36
CA MET A 88 22.79 4.66 -12.13
C MET A 88 23.92 3.71 -12.52
N TYR A 89 23.83 2.42 -12.15
CA TYR A 89 24.82 1.42 -12.55
C TYR A 89 24.90 1.25 -14.07
N LYS A 90 23.76 1.19 -14.77
CA LYS A 90 23.75 1.12 -16.24
C LYS A 90 24.38 2.39 -16.84
N ALA A 91 24.02 3.58 -16.37
CA ALA A 91 24.57 4.84 -16.87
C ALA A 91 26.10 4.95 -16.68
N ASN A 92 26.62 4.51 -15.53
CA ASN A 92 28.06 4.54 -15.25
C ASN A 92 28.86 3.44 -15.99
N LYS A 93 28.21 2.35 -16.40
CA LYS A 93 28.85 1.27 -17.19
C LYS A 93 29.09 1.66 -18.66
N TYR A 94 28.32 2.61 -19.18
CA TYR A 94 28.42 3.09 -20.57
C TYR A 94 29.13 4.47 -20.70
N ARG A 95 29.80 4.92 -19.64
CA ARG A 95 30.75 6.04 -19.66
C ARG A 95 32.17 5.50 -19.79
#